data_AF-A0A672KVC2-F1
#
_entry.id   AF-A0A672KVC2-F1
#
_cell.length_a   1.000
_cell.length_b   1.000
_cell.length_c   1.000
_cell.angle_alpha   90.00
_cell.angle_beta   90.00
_cell.angle_gamma   90.00
#
_symmetry.space_group_name_H-M   'P 1'
#
loop_
_entity.id
_entity.type
_entity.pdbx_description
1 polymer ?
#
loop_
_entity_poly.entity_id
_entity_poly.type
_entity_poly.pdbx_seq_one_letter_code
_entity_poly.pdbx_strand_id
1 'polypeptide(L)'
;MRCWSQNLALFEYEELSAAPDPGWPDCFNSGVFVFRPSLNTHIQILEHAAQHGGDQGVLNTFFSDWAVKDIRKHLSIVYNLTVDILVLYRYGYHAKFVHFLGGTKPWHLSYDPQAANESSFRDSIKNFQQFIHLWCDSYKNILSILSWSLELQAAAETEVDDLEHRSMWEEGRADYMGKDAFNNIMRKHDLFLY
;
A
#
# COMPACT_ATOMS: atom_id res chain seq x y z
N MET A 1 9.43 1.88 -2.64
CA MET A 1 9.84 0.56 -2.09
C MET A 1 10.89 0.66 -0.96
N ARG A 2 10.84 1.64 -0.03
CA ARG A 2 11.82 1.77 1.07
C ARG A 2 11.44 1.04 2.36
N CYS A 3 10.19 0.60 2.53
CA CYS A 3 9.70 -0.03 3.77
C CYS A 3 10.11 -1.52 3.90
N TRP A 4 10.22 -2.24 2.78
CA TRP A 4 10.39 -3.70 2.79
C TRP A 4 11.85 -4.16 2.94
N SER A 5 12.82 -3.45 2.36
CA SER A 5 14.23 -3.90 2.37
C SER A 5 14.94 -3.74 3.72
N GLN A 6 14.39 -2.97 4.66
CA GLN A 6 15.02 -2.69 5.96
C GLN A 6 14.44 -3.51 7.13
N ASN A 7 13.42 -4.34 6.88
CA ASN A 7 12.71 -5.07 7.93
C ASN A 7 12.82 -6.59 7.79
N LEU A 8 13.93 -7.08 7.21
CA LEU A 8 14.24 -8.52 7.11
C LEU A 8 14.15 -9.25 8.45
N ALA A 9 14.41 -8.56 9.56
CA ALA A 9 14.29 -9.10 10.91
C ALA A 9 12.90 -9.67 11.25
N LEU A 10 11.81 -9.20 10.60
CA LEU A 10 10.48 -9.81 10.83
C LEU A 10 10.41 -11.26 10.34
N PHE A 11 11.20 -11.64 9.33
CA PHE A 11 11.23 -13.00 8.80
C PHE A 11 12.00 -13.98 9.70
N GLU A 12 12.66 -13.50 10.76
CA GLU A 12 13.31 -14.34 11.77
C GLU A 12 12.32 -14.86 12.83
N TYR A 13 11.10 -14.29 12.89
CA TYR A 13 10.07 -14.69 13.84
C TYR A 13 9.26 -15.90 13.36
N GLU A 14 8.72 -16.66 14.31
CA GLU A 14 7.86 -17.80 14.02
C GLU A 14 6.36 -17.45 14.02
N GLU A 15 5.54 -18.36 13.52
CA GLU A 15 4.08 -18.24 13.61
C GLU A 15 3.58 -18.53 15.03
N LEU A 16 2.61 -17.79 15.57
CA LEU A 16 2.16 -16.46 15.18
C LEU A 16 2.92 -15.45 16.03
N SER A 17 3.62 -14.50 15.41
CA SER A 17 4.26 -13.39 16.14
C SER A 17 3.61 -12.06 15.80
N ALA A 18 3.23 -11.28 16.80
CA ALA A 18 2.50 -10.03 16.63
C ALA A 18 2.83 -9.05 17.77
N ALA A 19 2.50 -7.78 17.59
CA ALA A 19 2.63 -6.79 18.66
C ALA A 19 1.35 -6.79 19.53
N PRO A 20 1.45 -6.45 20.83
CA PRO A 20 0.29 -6.35 21.71
C PRO A 20 -0.68 -5.26 21.24
N ASP A 21 -1.97 -5.50 21.46
CA ASP A 21 -2.99 -4.49 21.26
C ASP A 21 -2.95 -3.42 22.37
N PRO A 22 -3.06 -2.11 22.03
CA PRO A 22 -3.07 -1.05 23.03
C PRO A 22 -4.22 -1.10 24.03
N GLY A 23 -5.39 -1.53 23.57
CA GLY A 23 -6.61 -1.51 24.38
C GLY A 23 -6.69 -2.71 25.32
N TRP A 24 -6.18 -3.86 24.88
CA TRP A 24 -6.15 -5.09 25.67
C TRP A 24 -4.84 -5.87 25.42
N PRO A 25 -3.80 -5.71 26.27
CA PRO A 25 -2.45 -6.20 25.96
C PRO A 25 -2.29 -7.73 25.98
N ASP A 26 -3.25 -8.47 26.55
CA ASP A 26 -3.30 -9.94 26.45
C ASP A 26 -3.83 -10.40 25.07
N CYS A 27 -4.27 -9.48 24.23
CA CYS A 27 -4.56 -9.73 22.83
C CYS A 27 -3.44 -9.11 21.98
N PHE A 28 -3.12 -9.74 20.86
CA PHE A 28 -2.29 -9.10 19.85
C PHE A 28 -3.14 -8.27 18.89
N ASN A 29 -2.54 -7.21 18.34
CA ASN A 29 -3.14 -6.41 17.28
C ASN A 29 -2.93 -7.10 15.92
N SER A 30 -4.01 -7.41 15.21
CA SER A 30 -3.93 -8.15 13.93
C SER A 30 -3.49 -7.30 12.73
N GLY A 31 -3.20 -6.01 12.92
CA GLY A 31 -2.76 -5.13 11.84
C GLY A 31 -1.39 -5.49 11.25
N VAL A 32 -0.49 -6.06 12.06
CA VAL A 32 0.82 -6.56 11.63
C VAL A 32 1.17 -7.81 12.43
N PHE A 33 1.41 -8.91 11.73
CA PHE A 33 1.84 -10.17 12.32
C PHE A 33 2.65 -11.02 11.34
N VAL A 34 3.43 -11.96 11.88
CA VAL A 34 4.25 -12.93 11.15
C VAL A 34 3.55 -14.29 11.18
N PHE A 35 3.41 -14.90 10.02
CA PHE A 35 2.63 -16.12 9.80
C PHE A 35 3.30 -17.02 8.76
N ARG A 36 3.00 -18.34 8.78
CA ARG A 36 3.47 -19.30 7.77
C ARG A 36 2.29 -19.75 6.91
N PRO A 37 2.24 -19.37 5.62
CA PRO A 37 1.17 -19.79 4.72
C PRO A 37 0.95 -21.31 4.75
N SER A 38 -0.29 -21.73 5.01
CA SER A 38 -0.66 -23.13 5.19
C SER A 38 -2.14 -23.31 4.84
N LEU A 39 -2.43 -24.16 3.87
CA LEU A 39 -3.81 -24.47 3.47
C LEU A 39 -4.59 -25.09 4.64
N ASN A 40 -3.94 -25.94 5.42
CA ASN A 40 -4.55 -26.56 6.60
C ASN A 40 -4.91 -25.50 7.65
N THR A 41 -3.99 -24.57 7.95
CA THR A 41 -4.27 -23.50 8.93
C THR A 41 -5.38 -22.58 8.43
N HIS A 42 -5.42 -22.29 7.13
CA HIS A 42 -6.49 -21.50 6.52
C HIS A 42 -7.88 -22.14 6.71
N ILE A 43 -8.01 -23.45 6.44
CA ILE A 43 -9.27 -24.19 6.62
C ILE A 43 -9.70 -24.14 8.09
N GLN A 44 -8.78 -24.38 9.03
CA GLN A 44 -9.09 -24.36 10.45
C GLN A 44 -9.52 -22.97 10.95
N ILE A 45 -8.89 -21.90 10.46
CA ILE A 45 -9.31 -20.53 10.80
C ILE A 45 -10.71 -20.25 10.25
N LEU A 46 -11.03 -20.70 9.02
CA LEU A 46 -12.37 -20.52 8.44
C LEU A 46 -13.45 -21.25 9.24
N GLU A 47 -13.19 -22.49 9.66
CA GLU A 47 -14.10 -23.26 10.50
C GLU A 47 -14.31 -22.56 11.86
N HIS A 48 -13.25 -22.01 12.44
CA HIS A 48 -13.27 -21.28 13.71
C HIS A 48 -13.98 -19.92 13.62
N ALA A 49 -13.87 -19.24 12.47
CA ALA A 49 -14.44 -17.91 12.24
C ALA A 49 -15.97 -17.90 12.20
N ALA A 50 -16.62 -19.04 11.95
CA ALA A 50 -18.08 -19.15 11.86
C ALA A 50 -18.84 -18.67 13.11
N GLN A 51 -18.15 -18.46 14.23
CA GLN A 51 -18.74 -18.11 15.53
C GLN A 51 -18.30 -16.72 16.06
N HIS A 52 -17.47 -15.97 15.34
CA HIS A 52 -16.75 -14.81 15.91
C HIS A 52 -16.72 -13.59 14.99
N GLY A 53 -16.43 -12.41 15.56
CA GLY A 53 -16.49 -11.08 14.91
C GLY A 53 -15.37 -10.79 13.92
N GLY A 54 -14.77 -9.60 13.99
CA GLY A 54 -13.68 -9.19 13.10
C GLY A 54 -12.43 -10.08 13.20
N ASP A 55 -11.50 -9.93 12.26
CA ASP A 55 -10.28 -10.72 12.14
C ASP A 55 -9.46 -10.76 13.42
N GLN A 56 -9.32 -9.65 14.15
CA GLN A 56 -8.59 -9.61 15.41
C GLN A 56 -9.16 -10.58 16.45
N GLY A 57 -10.49 -10.67 16.55
CA GLY A 57 -11.15 -11.59 17.49
C GLY A 57 -11.00 -13.04 17.07
N VAL A 58 -11.20 -13.34 15.78
CA VAL A 58 -11.00 -14.68 15.22
C VAL A 58 -9.57 -15.15 15.45
N LEU A 59 -8.58 -14.32 15.14
CA LEU A 59 -7.17 -14.69 15.25
C LEU A 59 -6.72 -14.83 16.71
N ASN A 60 -7.13 -13.95 17.62
CA ASN A 60 -6.78 -14.06 19.04
C ASN A 60 -7.43 -15.28 19.71
N THR A 61 -8.63 -15.68 19.28
CA THR A 61 -9.27 -16.89 19.81
C THR A 61 -8.66 -18.16 19.23
N PHE A 62 -8.27 -18.15 17.94
CA PHE A 62 -7.57 -19.26 17.30
C PHE A 62 -6.15 -19.45 17.87
N PHE A 63 -5.37 -18.36 17.98
CA PHE A 63 -4.03 -18.33 18.60
C PHE A 63 -4.09 -17.90 20.06
N SER A 64 -4.98 -18.52 20.84
CA SER A 64 -5.32 -18.11 22.22
C SER A 64 -4.20 -18.26 23.24
N ASP A 65 -3.13 -18.97 22.90
CA ASP A 65 -1.97 -19.13 23.76
C ASP A 65 -0.89 -18.04 23.56
N TRP A 66 -1.09 -17.10 22.62
CA TRP A 66 -0.12 -16.07 22.25
C TRP A 66 0.43 -15.30 23.47
N ALA A 67 -0.45 -14.82 24.35
CA ALA A 67 -0.08 -13.94 25.48
C ALA A 67 0.83 -14.61 26.52
N VAL A 68 0.80 -15.94 26.63
CA VAL A 68 1.41 -16.66 27.76
C VAL A 68 2.47 -17.67 27.33
N LYS A 69 2.45 -18.15 26.09
CA LYS A 69 3.25 -19.32 25.69
C LYS A 69 4.70 -19.00 25.37
N ASP A 70 4.97 -17.94 24.62
CA ASP A 70 6.32 -17.64 24.16
C ASP A 70 6.54 -16.14 23.97
N ILE A 71 7.39 -15.56 24.80
CA ILE A 71 7.75 -14.13 24.73
C ILE A 71 8.42 -13.76 23.40
N ARG A 72 9.07 -14.71 22.73
CA ARG A 72 9.72 -14.45 21.42
C ARG A 72 8.69 -14.18 20.32
N LYS A 73 7.42 -14.53 20.53
CA LYS A 73 6.31 -14.23 19.63
C LYS A 73 5.70 -12.84 19.85
N HIS A 74 6.20 -12.09 20.83
CA HIS A 74 5.77 -10.73 21.09
C HIS A 74 6.69 -9.76 20.33
N LEU A 75 6.19 -9.25 19.21
CA LEU A 75 6.88 -8.19 18.48
C LEU A 75 6.91 -6.91 19.33
N SER A 76 8.02 -6.18 19.25
CA SER A 76 8.09 -4.84 19.82
C SER A 76 7.03 -3.95 19.20
N ILE A 77 6.40 -3.08 20.01
CA ILE A 77 5.32 -2.18 19.58
C ILE A 77 5.73 -1.25 18.42
N VAL A 78 7.03 -1.01 18.23
CA VAL A 78 7.54 -0.22 17.09
C VAL A 78 7.21 -0.85 15.73
N TYR A 79 6.89 -2.15 15.71
CA TYR A 79 6.48 -2.89 14.51
C TYR A 79 4.98 -2.82 14.21
N ASN A 80 4.17 -2.23 15.08
CA ASN A 80 2.74 -2.00 14.86
C ASN A 80 2.27 -0.83 15.73
N LEU A 81 2.91 0.34 15.55
CA LEU A 81 2.67 1.48 16.43
C LEU A 81 1.35 2.15 16.06
N THR A 82 0.35 2.04 16.93
CA THR A 82 -0.93 2.72 16.71
C THR A 82 -0.81 4.20 17.02
N VAL A 83 -1.50 5.02 16.24
CA VAL A 83 -1.49 6.48 16.39
C VAL A 83 -2.03 6.94 17.75
N ASP A 84 -2.98 6.22 18.35
CA ASP A 84 -3.46 6.55 19.69
C ASP A 84 -2.38 6.32 20.77
N ILE A 85 -1.46 5.38 20.57
CA ILE A 85 -0.27 5.21 21.44
C ILE A 85 0.77 6.32 21.20
N LEU A 86 0.83 6.92 20.01
CA LEU A 86 1.71 8.08 19.74
C LEU A 86 1.33 9.31 20.57
N VAL A 87 0.09 9.38 21.06
CA VAL A 87 -0.33 10.35 22.08
C VAL A 87 0.30 10.07 23.45
N LEU A 88 0.67 8.82 23.73
CA LEU A 88 1.19 8.37 25.02
C LEU A 88 2.72 8.21 25.07
N TYR A 89 3.43 8.01 23.95
CA TYR A 89 4.84 7.60 23.99
C TYR A 89 5.84 8.42 23.15
N ARG A 90 6.97 8.73 23.79
CA ARG A 90 8.21 9.36 23.29
C ARG A 90 8.97 8.58 22.18
N TYR A 91 8.39 7.52 21.61
CA TYR A 91 9.07 6.56 20.73
C TYR A 91 8.80 6.74 19.23
N GLY A 92 8.16 7.83 18.80
CA GLY A 92 7.87 8.09 17.38
C GLY A 92 9.11 7.98 16.48
N TYR A 93 10.29 8.36 16.98
CA TYR A 93 11.57 8.27 16.26
C TYR A 93 12.03 6.84 15.91
N HIS A 94 11.53 5.83 16.61
CA HIS A 94 11.89 4.42 16.38
C HIS A 94 10.77 3.62 15.70
N ALA A 95 9.67 4.27 15.33
CA ALA A 95 8.57 3.62 14.64
C ALA A 95 9.04 3.00 13.32
N LYS A 96 8.78 1.70 13.14
CA LYS A 96 9.03 0.97 11.89
C LYS A 96 7.77 0.86 11.05
N PHE A 97 6.63 0.63 11.71
CA PHE A 97 5.30 0.63 11.09
C PHE A 97 4.35 1.47 11.93
N VAL A 98 3.54 2.29 11.26
CA VAL A 98 2.50 3.12 11.88
C VAL A 98 1.14 2.61 11.43
N HIS A 99 0.27 2.32 12.40
CA HIS A 99 -1.06 1.80 12.18
C HIS A 99 -2.12 2.86 12.50
N PHE A 100 -2.77 3.37 11.44
CA PHE A 100 -3.88 4.31 11.53
C PHE A 100 -5.20 3.58 11.83
N LEU A 101 -5.41 3.28 13.11
CA LEU A 101 -6.69 2.76 13.62
C LEU A 101 -7.81 3.81 13.53
N GLY A 102 -9.05 3.36 13.67
CA GLY A 102 -10.23 4.22 13.63
C GLY A 102 -10.82 4.44 12.23
N GLY A 103 -11.95 5.14 12.18
CA GLY A 103 -12.72 5.41 10.95
C GLY A 103 -12.14 6.52 10.08
N THR A 104 -11.40 7.46 10.65
CA THR A 104 -10.72 8.52 9.90
C THR A 104 -9.37 8.01 9.40
N LYS A 105 -9.28 7.82 8.08
CA LYS A 105 -8.07 7.31 7.43
C LYS A 105 -7.23 8.46 6.87
N PRO A 106 -5.93 8.26 6.60
CA PRO A 106 -5.06 9.33 6.12
C PRO A 106 -5.57 10.03 4.85
N TRP A 107 -6.21 9.29 3.94
CA TRP A 107 -6.80 9.86 2.72
C TRP A 107 -8.06 10.69 2.95
N HIS A 108 -8.67 10.65 4.13
CA HIS A 108 -9.78 11.55 4.50
C HIS A 108 -9.29 12.92 4.98
N LEU A 109 -7.98 13.08 5.22
CA LEU A 109 -7.41 14.30 5.79
C LEU A 109 -6.75 15.13 4.69
N SER A 110 -7.15 16.40 4.58
CA SER A 110 -6.42 17.40 3.81
C SER A 110 -5.25 17.91 4.66
N TYR A 111 -4.02 17.73 4.19
CA TYR A 111 -2.84 18.27 4.86
C TYR A 111 -2.74 19.78 4.61
N ASP A 112 -2.89 20.59 5.66
CA ASP A 112 -2.56 22.02 5.66
C ASP A 112 -1.24 22.24 6.45
N PRO A 113 -0.13 22.58 5.77
CA PRO A 113 1.14 22.86 6.41
C PRO A 113 1.12 24.06 7.38
N GLN A 114 0.18 24.99 7.20
CA GLN A 114 0.10 26.23 8.01
C GLN A 114 -0.53 25.95 9.39
N ALA A 115 -1.52 25.07 9.45
CA ALA A 115 -2.24 24.71 10.68
C ALA A 115 -1.38 23.96 11.72
N ALA A 116 -0.25 23.39 11.33
CA ALA A 116 0.67 22.65 12.21
C ALA A 116 1.46 23.55 13.18
N ASN A 117 1.51 24.87 12.94
CA ASN A 117 2.36 25.79 13.69
C ASN A 117 1.69 26.43 14.93
N GLU A 118 0.36 26.35 15.08
CA GLU A 118 -0.38 27.17 16.04
C GLU A 118 -0.76 26.48 17.38
N SER A 119 -0.66 25.16 17.53
CA SER A 119 -1.10 24.49 18.77
C SER A 119 0.03 24.13 19.74
N SER A 120 -0.19 24.40 21.03
CA SER A 120 0.75 24.19 22.15
C SER A 120 0.74 22.78 22.76
N PHE A 121 0.00 21.82 22.19
CA PHE A 121 -0.04 20.40 22.59
C PHE A 121 1.09 19.56 21.93
N ARG A 122 2.31 20.07 22.03
CA ARG A 122 3.26 20.20 20.91
C ARG A 122 3.97 18.96 20.34
N ASP A 123 3.91 17.75 20.90
CA ASP A 123 4.76 16.65 20.40
C ASP A 123 3.96 15.53 19.74
N SER A 124 2.89 15.05 20.38
CA SER A 124 2.09 13.95 19.85
C SER A 124 1.28 14.31 18.60
N ILE A 125 0.68 15.50 18.57
CA ILE A 125 -0.04 15.99 17.38
C ILE A 125 0.94 16.25 16.23
N LYS A 126 2.15 16.74 16.52
CA LYS A 126 3.18 16.93 15.51
C LYS A 126 3.64 15.61 14.91
N ASN A 127 3.87 14.58 15.74
CA ASN A 127 4.22 13.24 15.24
C ASN A 127 3.10 12.67 14.37
N PHE A 128 1.84 12.82 14.79
CA PHE A 128 0.69 12.41 13.99
C PHE A 128 0.64 13.13 12.63
N GLN A 129 0.73 14.46 12.62
CA GLN A 129 0.75 15.25 11.39
C GLN A 129 1.95 14.90 10.51
N GLN A 130 3.11 14.61 11.09
CA GLN A 130 4.28 14.15 10.36
C GLN A 130 4.02 12.81 9.66
N PHE A 131 3.40 11.83 10.34
CA PHE A 131 3.07 10.55 9.70
C PHE A 131 2.01 10.67 8.62
N ILE A 132 1.01 11.55 8.81
CA ILE A 132 0.03 11.87 7.77
C ILE A 132 0.72 12.52 6.56
N HIS A 133 1.63 13.47 6.78
CA HIS A 133 2.39 14.11 5.73
C HIS A 133 3.23 13.09 4.93
N LEU A 134 3.98 12.23 5.63
CA LEU A 134 4.76 11.15 5.00
C LEU A 134 3.88 10.20 4.18
N TRP A 135 2.68 9.90 4.67
CA TRP A 135 1.72 9.08 3.95
C TRP A 135 1.24 9.79 2.67
N CYS A 136 0.81 11.05 2.77
CA CYS A 136 0.35 11.84 1.63
C CYS A 136 1.43 12.01 0.56
N ASP A 137 2.67 12.29 0.96
CA ASP A 137 3.80 12.44 0.04
C ASP A 137 4.12 11.12 -0.66
N SER A 138 4.11 10.01 0.09
CA SER A 138 4.30 8.68 -0.50
C SER A 138 3.19 8.34 -1.50
N TYR A 139 1.94 8.66 -1.18
CA TYR A 139 0.80 8.44 -2.06
C TYR A 139 0.92 9.24 -3.36
N LYS A 140 1.25 10.54 -3.27
CA LYS A 140 1.46 11.40 -4.44
C LYS A 140 2.59 10.89 -5.34
N ASN A 141 3.70 10.46 -4.75
CA ASN A 141 4.83 9.89 -5.49
C ASN A 141 4.45 8.58 -6.20
N ILE A 142 3.64 7.73 -5.58
CA ILE A 142 3.14 6.51 -6.23
C ILE A 142 2.22 6.87 -7.40
N LEU A 143 1.29 7.81 -7.19
CA LEU A 143 0.40 8.27 -8.26
C LEU A 143 1.17 8.85 -9.45
N SER A 144 2.22 9.63 -9.20
CA SER A 144 3.05 10.16 -10.29
C SER A 144 3.75 9.03 -11.04
N ILE A 145 4.32 8.04 -10.35
CA ILE A 145 4.97 6.89 -11.01
C ILE A 145 3.96 6.10 -11.86
N LEU A 146 2.76 5.87 -11.33
CA LEU A 146 1.71 5.16 -12.05
C LEU A 146 1.25 5.93 -13.30
N SER A 147 1.06 7.25 -13.20
CA SER A 147 0.72 8.11 -14.34
C SER A 147 1.78 8.01 -15.45
N TRP A 148 3.05 8.12 -15.08
CA TRP A 148 4.17 8.02 -16.02
C TRP A 148 4.26 6.62 -16.65
N SER A 149 3.99 5.56 -15.89
CA SER A 149 3.96 4.19 -16.41
C SER A 149 2.84 3.97 -17.43
N LEU A 150 1.66 4.55 -17.18
CA LEU A 150 0.51 4.49 -18.09
C LEU A 150 0.79 5.26 -19.39
N GLU A 151 1.41 6.45 -19.30
CA GLU A 151 1.83 7.24 -20.46
C GLU A 151 2.87 6.51 -21.32
N LEU A 152 3.86 5.86 -20.69
CA LEU A 152 4.86 5.04 -21.40
C LEU A 152 4.24 3.84 -22.11
N GLN A 153 3.25 3.19 -21.50
CA GLN A 153 2.58 2.04 -22.10
C GLN A 153 1.70 2.46 -23.30
N ALA A 154 1.00 3.60 -23.19
CA ALA A 154 0.25 4.16 -24.30
C ALA A 154 1.15 4.57 -25.47
N ALA A 155 2.32 5.15 -25.19
CA ALA A 155 3.30 5.49 -26.22
C ALA A 155 3.89 4.26 -26.94
N ALA A 156 4.18 3.19 -26.18
CA ALA A 156 4.68 1.93 -26.75
C ALA A 156 3.63 1.23 -27.63
N GLU A 157 2.35 1.24 -27.23
CA GLU A 157 1.26 0.69 -28.05
C GLU A 157 1.10 1.46 -29.37
N THR A 158 1.23 2.80 -29.37
CA THR A 158 1.23 3.59 -30.61
C THR A 158 2.43 3.31 -31.50
N GLU A 159 3.62 3.12 -30.94
CA GLU A 159 4.83 2.82 -31.73
C GLU A 159 4.77 1.42 -32.36
N VAL A 160 4.18 0.44 -31.66
CA VAL A 160 3.95 -0.91 -32.20
C VAL A 160 2.90 -0.88 -33.31
N ASP A 161 1.78 -0.17 -33.13
CA ASP A 161 0.77 0.01 -34.20
C ASP A 161 1.38 0.68 -35.43
N ASP A 162 2.24 1.70 -35.25
CA ASP A 162 2.92 2.38 -36.36
C ASP A 162 3.95 1.48 -37.07
N LEU A 163 4.67 0.63 -36.34
CA LEU A 163 5.62 -0.33 -36.91
C LEU A 163 4.92 -1.46 -37.67
N GLU A 164 3.85 -2.03 -37.11
CA GLU A 164 3.02 -3.03 -37.79
C GLU A 164 2.35 -2.42 -39.03
N HIS A 165 1.83 -1.20 -38.90
CA HIS A 165 1.25 -0.48 -40.02
C HIS A 165 2.27 -0.27 -41.14
N ARG A 166 3.48 0.19 -40.81
CA ARG A 166 4.58 0.33 -41.77
C ARG A 166 5.01 -1.01 -42.41
N SER A 167 5.07 -2.09 -41.65
CA SER A 167 5.40 -3.42 -42.17
C SER A 167 4.35 -3.90 -43.18
N MET A 168 3.06 -3.68 -42.90
CA MET A 168 1.99 -4.00 -43.85
C MET A 168 2.12 -3.19 -45.16
N TRP A 169 2.55 -1.93 -45.08
CA TRP A 169 2.89 -1.14 -46.26
C TRP A 169 4.06 -1.73 -47.06
N GLU A 170 5.15 -2.10 -46.39
CA GLU A 170 6.37 -2.64 -47.03
C GLU A 170 6.14 -4.00 -47.71
N GLU A 171 5.18 -4.79 -47.21
CA GLU A 171 4.79 -6.09 -47.78
C GLU A 171 3.67 -5.99 -48.84
N GLY A 172 3.17 -4.79 -49.14
CA GLY A 172 2.08 -4.58 -50.10
C GLY A 172 0.69 -4.95 -49.57
N ARG A 173 0.53 -5.09 -48.24
CA ARG A 173 -0.72 -5.38 -47.53
C ARG A 173 -1.39 -4.13 -46.93
N ALA A 174 -1.11 -2.95 -47.48
CA ALA A 174 -1.72 -1.70 -47.02
C ALA A 174 -3.26 -1.74 -47.10
N ASP A 175 -3.94 -1.11 -46.15
CA ASP A 175 -5.40 -1.09 -46.07
C ASP A 175 -5.99 0.03 -46.92
N TYR A 176 -5.98 -0.19 -48.24
CA TYR A 176 -6.44 0.80 -49.22
C TYR A 176 -7.93 1.17 -49.12
N MET A 177 -8.73 0.43 -48.34
CA MET A 177 -10.14 0.72 -48.11
C MET A 177 -10.44 1.34 -46.73
N GLY A 178 -9.45 1.40 -45.84
CA GLY A 178 -9.58 1.96 -44.49
C GLY A 178 -8.47 2.94 -44.15
N LYS A 179 -7.54 2.57 -43.26
CA LYS A 179 -6.52 3.48 -42.70
C LYS A 179 -5.65 4.12 -43.80
N ASP A 180 -5.41 3.38 -44.89
CA ASP A 180 -4.56 3.78 -46.03
C ASP A 180 -5.35 4.19 -47.28
N ALA A 181 -6.65 4.48 -47.13
CA ALA A 181 -7.46 4.94 -48.23
C ALA A 181 -6.91 6.23 -48.85
N PHE A 182 -7.03 6.35 -50.18
CA PHE A 182 -6.54 7.51 -50.95
C PHE A 182 -6.95 8.86 -50.34
N ASN A 183 -8.20 8.98 -49.90
CA ASN A 183 -8.71 10.20 -49.27
C ASN A 183 -8.00 10.54 -47.97
N ASN A 184 -7.55 9.55 -47.20
CA ASN A 184 -6.82 9.75 -45.95
C ASN A 184 -5.35 10.15 -46.23
N ILE A 185 -4.74 9.55 -47.26
CA ILE A 185 -3.40 9.91 -47.73
C ILE A 185 -3.38 11.35 -48.26
N MET A 186 -4.35 11.71 -49.10
CA MET A 186 -4.45 13.06 -49.68
C MET A 186 -4.66 14.11 -48.59
N ARG A 187 -5.54 13.82 -47.61
CA ARG A 187 -5.75 14.71 -46.46
C ARG A 187 -4.48 14.94 -45.65
N LYS A 188 -3.66 13.90 -45.44
CA LYS A 188 -2.34 14.05 -44.79
C LYS A 188 -1.40 14.89 -45.64
N HIS A 189 -1.34 14.66 -46.95
CA HIS A 189 -0.50 15.42 -47.87
C HIS A 189 -0.88 16.91 -47.91
N ASP A 190 -2.17 17.21 -47.95
CA ASP A 190 -2.69 18.58 -47.92
C ASP A 190 -2.36 19.29 -46.59
N LEU A 191 -2.32 18.56 -45.47
CA LEU A 191 -1.88 19.07 -44.16
C LEU A 191 -0.37 19.38 -44.10
N PHE A 192 0.46 18.73 -44.91
CA PHE A 192 1.92 18.98 -44.95
C PHE A 192 2.32 20.12 -45.90
N LEU A 193 1.40 20.56 -46.77
CA LEU A 193 1.64 21.60 -47.77
C LEU A 193 1.13 22.99 -47.36
N TYR A 194 0.70 23.15 -46.11
CA TYR A 194 0.39 24.41 -45.43
C TYR A 194 1.09 24.47 -44.07
#